data_AF-A0A1F8XIH4-F1
#
_entry.id   AF-A0A1F8XIH4-F1
#
_cell.length_a   1.000
_cell.length_b   1.000
_cell.length_c   1.000
_cell.angle_alpha   90.00
_cell.angle_beta   90.00
_cell.angle_gamma   90.00
#
_symmetry.space_group_name_H-M   'P 1'
#
loop_
_entity.id
_entity.type
_entity.pdbx_description
1 polymer ?
#
loop_
_entity_poly.entity_id
_entity_poly.type
_entity_poly.pdbx_seq_one_letter_code
_entity_poly.pdbx_strand_id
1 'polypeptide(L)'
;MLQKFAKKIKREEGFTLVELLIVVAIIAILAAIAIPQFSAYRKRGYAASLNSDAKNVYTAAMAYLSDNPVATSNCATASTVPGYQATTGVTCAGTMDSAAGTFTLTGTTAWGVTTSSIDYLGALTKSAPN
;
A
#
# COMPACT_ATOMS: atom_id res chain seq x y z
N MET A 1 15.60 53.09 53.72
CA MET A 1 15.97 51.91 52.90
C MET A 1 14.64 51.22 52.53
N LEU A 2 13.89 51.62 51.51
CA LEU A 2 14.16 51.53 50.07
C LEU A 2 14.59 50.11 49.67
N GLN A 3 13.66 49.24 49.31
CA GLN A 3 13.30 49.04 47.90
C GLN A 3 12.11 48.09 47.73
N LYS A 4 11.27 48.48 46.75
CA LYS A 4 10.00 47.91 46.37
C LYS A 4 10.18 46.48 45.82
N PHE A 5 9.58 45.48 46.47
CA PHE A 5 9.35 44.16 45.88
C PHE A 5 7.92 44.03 45.35
N ALA A 6 7.47 45.00 44.54
CA ALA A 6 6.27 44.83 43.73
C ALA A 6 6.61 43.89 42.57
N LYS A 7 6.64 42.59 42.85
CA LYS A 7 6.80 41.52 41.86
C LYS A 7 5.61 41.62 40.90
N LYS A 8 5.86 42.19 39.72
CA LYS A 8 4.90 42.28 38.61
C LYS A 8 4.60 40.84 38.18
N ILE A 9 3.46 40.30 38.61
CA ILE A 9 2.94 39.04 38.07
C ILE A 9 2.72 39.30 36.58
N LYS A 10 3.60 38.76 35.73
CA LYS A 10 3.35 38.74 34.29
C LYS A 10 2.05 37.96 34.11
N ARG A 11 1.01 38.61 33.57
CA ARG A 11 -0.17 37.89 33.10
C ARG A 11 0.33 36.94 32.01
N GLU A 12 0.31 35.65 32.28
CA GLU A 12 0.47 34.67 31.23
C GLU A 12 -0.75 34.81 30.32
N GLU A 13 -0.51 35.20 29.07
CA GLU A 13 -1.54 35.26 28.04
C GLU A 13 -1.90 33.80 27.70
N GLY A 14 -2.96 33.30 28.33
CA GLY A 14 -3.49 31.97 28.06
C GLY A 14 -4.25 31.93 26.73
N PHE A 15 -4.23 30.77 26.08
CA PHE A 15 -4.99 30.49 24.87
C PHE A 15 -6.49 30.68 25.15
N THR A 16 -7.21 31.40 24.28
CA THR A 16 -8.66 31.56 24.44
C THR A 16 -9.38 30.30 23.95
N LEU A 17 -10.51 29.96 24.60
CA LEU A 17 -11.37 28.86 24.14
C LEU A 17 -11.88 29.09 22.71
N VAL A 18 -12.07 30.35 22.32
CA VAL A 18 -12.53 30.72 20.99
C VAL A 18 -11.46 30.45 19.94
N GLU A 19 -10.18 30.76 20.22
CA GLU A 19 -9.07 30.43 19.33
C GLU A 19 -8.96 28.91 19.12
N LEU A 20 -9.09 28.13 20.20
CA LEU A 20 -9.01 26.68 20.11
C LEU A 20 -10.20 26.12 19.30
N LEU A 21 -11.39 26.67 19.48
CA LEU A 21 -12.60 26.27 18.75
C LEU A 21 -12.48 26.52 17.25
N ILE A 22 -11.96 27.68 16.84
CA ILE A 22 -11.76 28.00 15.42
C ILE A 22 -10.72 27.05 14.79
N VAL A 23 -9.63 26.75 15.52
CA VAL A 23 -8.59 25.84 15.02
C VAL A 23 -9.14 24.44 14.78
N VAL A 24 -9.90 23.86 15.72
CA VAL A 24 -10.48 22.52 15.51
C VAL A 24 -11.53 22.52 14.40
N ALA A 25 -12.28 23.61 14.22
CA ALA A 25 -13.23 23.75 13.12
C ALA A 25 -12.52 23.72 11.75
N ILE A 26 -11.39 24.44 11.60
CA ILE A 26 -10.60 24.42 10.37
C ILE A 26 -10.00 23.03 10.12
N ILE A 27 -9.42 22.39 11.16
CA ILE A 27 -8.86 21.03 11.04
C ILE A 27 -9.94 20.03 10.63
N ALA A 28 -11.17 20.14 11.15
CA ALA A 28 -12.28 19.26 10.79
C ALA A 28 -12.65 19.37 9.29
N ILE A 29 -12.69 20.59 8.75
CA ILE A 29 -12.96 20.83 7.31
C ILE A 29 -11.85 20.23 6.45
N LEU A 30 -10.58 20.46 6.82
CA LEU A 30 -9.44 19.91 6.09
C LEU A 30 -9.41 18.38 6.14
N ALA A 31 -9.67 17.79 7.31
CA ALA A 31 -9.70 16.35 7.51
C ALA A 31 -10.81 15.68 6.68
N ALA A 32 -11.99 16.30 6.59
CA ALA A 32 -13.11 15.77 5.81
C ALA A 32 -12.77 15.58 4.32
N ILE A 33 -11.94 16.46 3.74
CA ILE A 33 -11.48 16.35 2.35
C ILE A 33 -10.25 15.45 2.25
N ALA A 34 -9.30 15.60 3.19
CA ALA A 34 -8.02 14.91 3.14
C ALA A 34 -8.12 13.40 3.35
N ILE A 35 -8.99 12.93 4.27
CA ILE A 35 -9.13 11.50 4.60
C ILE A 35 -9.54 10.65 3.37
N PRO A 36 -10.63 10.95 2.64
CA PRO A 36 -11.01 10.14 1.47
C PRO A 36 -9.95 10.22 0.36
N GLN A 37 -9.36 11.39 0.13
CA GLN A 37 -8.30 11.56 -0.88
C GLN A 37 -7.06 10.74 -0.54
N PHE A 38 -6.61 10.79 0.72
CA PHE A 38 -5.44 10.06 1.18
C PHE A 38 -5.65 8.55 1.14
N SER A 39 -6.84 8.07 1.50
CA SER A 39 -7.24 6.67 1.35
C SER A 39 -7.10 6.21 -0.11
N ALA A 40 -7.70 6.95 -1.06
CA ALA A 40 -7.60 6.63 -2.49
C ALA A 40 -6.15 6.65 -3.01
N TYR A 41 -5.33 7.61 -2.56
CA TYR A 41 -3.91 7.69 -2.91
C TYR A 41 -3.15 6.45 -2.43
N ARG A 42 -3.35 6.03 -1.18
CA ARG A 42 -2.74 4.81 -0.64
C ARG A 42 -3.18 3.56 -1.39
N LYS A 43 -4.46 3.43 -1.73
CA LYS A 43 -4.96 2.30 -2.54
C LYS A 43 -4.25 2.21 -3.90
N ARG A 44 -4.08 3.34 -4.59
CA ARG A 44 -3.38 3.38 -5.89
C ARG A 44 -1.91 3.00 -5.76
N GLY A 45 -1.21 3.50 -4.74
CA GLY A 45 0.17 3.13 -4.47
C GLY A 45 0.31 1.62 -4.21
N TYR A 46 -0.58 1.05 -3.41
CA TYR A 46 -0.59 -0.37 -3.12
C TYR A 46 -0.93 -1.24 -4.34
N ALA A 47 -1.89 -0.81 -5.17
CA ALA A 47 -2.20 -1.45 -6.45
C ALA A 47 -1.00 -1.44 -7.39
N ALA A 48 -0.21 -0.36 -7.42
CA ALA A 48 1.02 -0.31 -8.20
C ALA A 48 2.06 -1.31 -7.70
N SER A 49 2.23 -1.45 -6.38
CA SER A 49 3.10 -2.48 -5.79
C SER A 49 2.64 -3.90 -6.16
N LEU A 50 1.35 -4.21 -6.04
CA LEU A 50 0.79 -5.51 -6.45
C LEU A 50 1.02 -5.84 -7.93
N ASN A 51 0.85 -4.84 -8.81
CA ASN A 51 1.14 -5.00 -10.23
C ASN A 51 2.63 -5.28 -10.49
N SER A 52 3.53 -4.70 -9.68
CA SER A 52 4.97 -5.00 -9.75
C SER A 52 5.26 -6.42 -9.27
N ASP A 53 4.65 -6.83 -8.15
CA ASP A 53 4.84 -8.17 -7.60
C ASP A 53 4.32 -9.24 -8.57
N ALA A 54 3.21 -8.97 -9.27
CA ALA A 54 2.68 -9.85 -10.31
C ALA A 54 3.70 -10.06 -11.45
N LYS A 55 4.39 -9.00 -11.88
CA LYS A 55 5.45 -9.11 -12.89
C LYS A 55 6.68 -9.85 -12.36
N ASN A 56 7.02 -9.64 -11.10
CA ASN A 56 8.15 -10.30 -10.46
C ASN A 56 7.91 -11.82 -10.36
N VAL A 57 6.71 -12.25 -9.92
CA VAL A 57 6.37 -13.69 -9.88
C VAL A 57 6.36 -14.30 -11.28
N TYR A 58 5.85 -13.57 -12.28
CA TYR A 58 5.87 -14.03 -13.66
C TYR A 58 7.30 -14.24 -14.16
N THR A 59 8.18 -13.27 -13.94
CA THR A 59 9.58 -13.36 -14.36
C THR A 59 10.28 -14.54 -13.68
N ALA A 60 10.07 -14.72 -12.38
CA ALA A 60 10.61 -15.85 -11.63
C ALA A 60 10.07 -17.21 -12.12
N ALA A 61 8.77 -17.28 -12.43
CA ALA A 61 8.15 -18.48 -12.98
C ALA A 61 8.65 -18.80 -14.39
N MET A 62 8.82 -17.80 -15.25
CA MET A 62 9.37 -17.99 -16.60
C MET A 62 10.83 -18.45 -16.56
N ALA A 63 11.63 -17.93 -15.62
CA ALA A 63 12.98 -18.42 -15.38
C ALA A 63 12.97 -19.90 -14.95
N TYR A 64 12.09 -20.27 -14.01
CA TYR A 64 11.93 -21.67 -13.60
C TYR A 64 11.51 -22.60 -14.74
N LEU A 65 10.54 -22.17 -15.55
CA LEU A 65 10.04 -22.94 -16.69
C LEU A 65 11.05 -23.01 -17.85
N SER A 66 11.95 -22.04 -17.97
CA SER A 66 13.08 -22.11 -18.91
C SER A 66 14.02 -23.27 -18.57
N ASP A 67 14.25 -23.51 -17.27
CA ASP A 67 15.07 -24.64 -16.80
C ASP A 67 14.28 -25.96 -16.78
N ASN A 68 12.96 -25.88 -16.63
CA ASN A 68 12.05 -27.02 -16.48
C ASN A 68 10.85 -26.94 -17.46
N PRO A 69 11.05 -27.18 -18.75
CA PRO A 69 10.07 -26.84 -19.80
C PRO A 69 8.76 -27.62 -19.77
N VAL A 70 8.70 -28.76 -19.08
CA VAL A 70 7.49 -29.58 -18.90
C VAL A 70 6.88 -29.47 -17.50
N ALA A 71 7.46 -28.64 -16.63
CA ALA A 71 6.95 -28.44 -15.30
C ALA A 71 5.81 -27.40 -15.28
N THR A 72 5.10 -27.38 -14.16
CA THR A 72 4.16 -26.30 -13.82
C THR A 72 4.76 -25.50 -12.67
N SER A 73 4.84 -24.18 -12.83
CA SER A 73 5.22 -23.26 -11.77
C SER A 73 3.98 -22.81 -10.99
N ASN A 74 4.05 -22.80 -9.67
CA ASN A 74 3.11 -22.13 -8.79
C ASN A 74 3.81 -20.95 -8.06
N CYS A 75 3.08 -20.20 -7.25
CA CYS A 75 3.67 -19.07 -6.53
C CYS A 75 4.78 -19.48 -5.54
N ALA A 76 4.74 -20.70 -4.99
CA ALA A 76 5.76 -21.20 -4.08
C ALA A 76 7.04 -21.59 -4.81
N THR A 77 6.94 -22.25 -5.97
CA THR A 77 8.09 -22.55 -6.83
C THR A 77 8.69 -21.28 -7.43
N ALA A 78 7.85 -20.31 -7.81
CA ALA A 78 8.36 -19.00 -8.23
C ALA A 78 9.12 -18.26 -7.11
N SER A 79 8.82 -18.54 -5.83
CA SER A 79 9.52 -17.95 -4.68
C SER A 79 10.87 -18.62 -4.38
N THR A 80 11.15 -19.80 -4.95
CA THR A 80 12.48 -20.44 -4.81
C THR A 80 13.49 -19.88 -5.79
N VAL A 81 13.03 -19.20 -6.84
CA VAL A 81 13.89 -18.48 -7.79
C VAL A 81 14.22 -17.08 -7.22
N PRO A 82 15.50 -16.68 -7.19
CA PRO A 82 15.88 -15.33 -6.79
C PRO A 82 15.18 -14.28 -7.66
N GLY A 83 14.52 -13.31 -7.04
CA GLY A 83 13.84 -12.20 -7.73
C GLY A 83 12.36 -12.06 -7.45
N TYR A 84 11.72 -13.06 -6.83
CA TYR A 84 10.37 -12.94 -6.30
C TYR A 84 10.31 -13.24 -4.80
N GLN A 85 9.76 -12.30 -4.05
CA GLN A 85 9.35 -12.47 -2.66
C GLN A 85 7.99 -11.82 -2.51
N ALA A 86 7.02 -12.53 -1.95
CA ALA A 86 5.69 -11.97 -1.74
C ALA A 86 5.78 -10.81 -0.74
N THR A 87 5.25 -9.64 -1.14
CA THR A 87 5.11 -8.51 -0.22
C THR A 87 4.23 -8.89 0.97
N THR A 88 4.53 -8.41 2.17
CA THR A 88 3.73 -8.67 3.37
C THR A 88 2.28 -8.24 3.18
N GLY A 89 1.33 -9.13 3.45
CA GLY A 89 -0.10 -8.87 3.24
C GLY A 89 -0.60 -9.11 1.81
N VAL A 90 0.27 -9.65 0.94
CA VAL A 90 -0.08 -10.13 -0.39
C VAL A 90 -0.03 -11.65 -0.42
N THR A 91 -1.12 -12.27 -0.86
CA THR A 91 -1.16 -13.70 -1.17
C THR A 91 -1.07 -13.88 -2.67
N CYS A 92 -0.32 -14.89 -3.11
CA CYS A 92 -0.25 -15.28 -4.51
C CYS A 92 -0.89 -16.65 -4.67
N ALA A 93 -1.75 -16.80 -5.67
CA ALA A 93 -2.40 -18.05 -6.03
C ALA A 93 -2.35 -18.29 -7.55
N GLY A 94 -2.52 -19.54 -7.94
CA GLY A 94 -2.54 -19.96 -9.34
C GLY A 94 -1.27 -20.70 -9.76
N THR A 95 -1.28 -21.13 -11.02
CA THR A 95 -0.25 -21.93 -11.66
C THR A 95 -0.03 -21.47 -13.09
N MET A 96 1.17 -21.68 -13.60
CA MET A 96 1.56 -21.43 -14.99
C MET A 96 2.43 -22.56 -15.51
N ASP A 97 2.26 -22.89 -16.78
CA ASP A 97 3.20 -23.69 -17.56
C ASP A 97 3.59 -22.92 -18.83
N SER A 98 4.31 -23.58 -19.74
CA SER A 98 4.80 -22.97 -20.99
C SER A 98 3.71 -22.65 -22.02
N ALA A 99 2.45 -23.04 -21.79
CA ALA A 99 1.35 -22.93 -22.74
C ALA A 99 0.10 -22.27 -22.16
N ALA A 100 -0.06 -22.23 -20.83
CA ALA A 100 -1.26 -21.73 -20.17
C ALA A 100 -1.01 -21.33 -18.71
N GLY A 101 -1.99 -20.65 -18.13
CA GLY A 101 -2.08 -20.38 -16.70
C GLY A 101 -2.08 -18.91 -16.34
N THR A 102 -2.26 -18.65 -15.05
CA THR A 102 -2.44 -17.31 -14.50
C THR A 102 -2.00 -17.30 -13.04
N PHE A 103 -1.25 -16.27 -12.66
CA PHE A 103 -1.03 -15.93 -11.26
C PHE A 103 -1.96 -14.81 -10.86
N THR A 104 -2.56 -14.94 -9.68
CA THR A 104 -3.43 -13.93 -9.09
C THR A 104 -2.86 -13.55 -7.73
N LEU A 105 -2.48 -12.29 -7.60
CA LEU A 105 -2.01 -11.69 -6.36
C LEU A 105 -3.16 -10.92 -5.72
N THR A 106 -3.44 -11.25 -4.47
CA THR A 106 -4.51 -10.63 -3.69
C THR A 106 -3.89 -9.96 -2.47
N GLY A 107 -4.02 -8.64 -2.39
CA GLY A 107 -3.63 -7.90 -1.20
C GLY A 107 -4.82 -7.62 -0.28
N THR A 108 -4.74 -8.04 0.98
CA THR A 108 -5.73 -7.71 2.01
C THR A 108 -5.25 -6.48 2.79
N THR A 109 -5.84 -5.31 2.52
CA THR A 109 -5.55 -4.10 3.30
C THR A 109 -6.82 -3.56 3.94
N ALA A 110 -6.65 -2.77 5.00
CA ALA A 110 -7.73 -2.06 5.69
C ALA A 110 -8.53 -1.10 4.76
N TRP A 111 -8.02 -0.83 3.55
CA TRP A 111 -8.60 0.10 2.58
C TRP A 111 -9.28 -0.62 1.39
N GLY A 112 -9.36 -1.96 1.42
CA GLY A 112 -10.01 -2.79 0.39
C GLY A 112 -9.09 -3.86 -0.20
N VAL A 113 -9.68 -4.93 -0.74
CA VAL A 113 -8.96 -5.99 -1.47
C VAL A 113 -8.62 -5.49 -2.87
N THR A 114 -7.36 -5.67 -3.27
CA THR A 114 -6.81 -5.24 -4.56
C THR A 114 -6.22 -6.50 -5.20
N THR A 115 -6.75 -6.94 -6.35
CA THR A 115 -6.34 -8.17 -7.04
C THR A 115 -5.67 -7.84 -8.35
N SER A 116 -4.42 -8.26 -8.54
CA SER A 116 -3.71 -8.14 -9.82
C SER A 116 -3.42 -9.54 -10.34
N SER A 117 -3.73 -9.81 -11.60
CA SER A 117 -3.39 -11.08 -12.22
C SER A 117 -2.51 -10.88 -13.44
N ILE A 118 -1.71 -11.90 -13.75
CA ILE A 118 -0.85 -11.96 -14.92
C ILE A 118 -1.01 -13.33 -15.54
N ASP A 119 -1.18 -13.41 -16.85
CA ASP A 119 -1.29 -14.67 -17.59
C ASP A 119 0.07 -15.17 -18.09
N TYR A 120 0.10 -16.38 -18.66
CA TYR A 120 1.31 -16.99 -19.21
C TYR A 120 1.95 -16.18 -20.35
N LEU A 121 1.19 -15.32 -21.03
CA LEU A 121 1.66 -14.40 -22.07
C LEU A 121 2.26 -13.10 -21.48
N GLY A 122 2.25 -12.95 -20.16
CA GLY A 122 2.71 -11.75 -19.47
C GLY A 122 1.71 -10.59 -19.52
N ALA A 123 0.47 -10.83 -19.96
CA ALA A 123 -0.57 -9.82 -19.97
C ALA A 123 -1.09 -9.61 -18.54
N LEU A 124 -0.86 -8.40 -18.04
CA LEU A 124 -1.26 -7.98 -16.70
C LEU A 124 -2.71 -7.46 -16.70
N THR A 125 -3.59 -8.14 -15.99
CA THR A 125 -4.90 -7.61 -15.60
C THR A 125 -4.75 -6.86 -14.28
N LYS A 126 -4.66 -5.53 -14.40
CA LYS A 126 -4.41 -4.63 -13.27
C LYS A 126 -5.57 -4.66 -12.28
N SER A 127 -5.25 -4.58 -10.98
CA SER A 127 -6.29 -4.27 -10.00
C SER A 127 -6.88 -2.90 -10.26
N ALA A 128 -8.19 -2.84 -10.46
CA ALA A 128 -8.91 -1.58 -10.44
C ALA A 128 -8.93 -1.02 -9.01
N PRO A 129 -8.55 0.25 -8.78
CA PRO A 129 -8.84 0.90 -7.52
C PRO A 129 -10.34 1.25 -7.51
N ASN A 130 -11.12 0.53 -6.71
CA ASN A 130 -12.49 0.92 -6.39
C ASN A 130 -12.48 2.18 -5.50
#